data_AF-A0A9P5NK17-F1
#
_entry.id   AF-A0A9P5NK17-F1
#
_cell.length_a   1.000
_cell.length_b   1.000
_cell.length_c   1.000
_cell.angle_alpha   90.00
_cell.angle_beta   90.00
_cell.angle_gamma   90.00
#
_symmetry.space_group_name_H-M   'P 1'
#
loop_
_entity.id
_entity.type
_entity.pdbx_description
1 polymer ?
#
loop_
_entity_poly.entity_id
_entity_poly.type
_entity_poly.pdbx_seq_one_letter_code
_entity_poly.pdbx_strand_id
1 'polypeptide(L)'
;MCKGRICPQSLKLPVSTLLPDDEDFDLPEILSEIIEINKIKRLFVSAEYTIKGHQVLWSIIQQCTNTLEELVFDPFYAPEVADREPVDWSLLTSLRVFSTRIEVYSDPNTVLWDVMEPFYSFRWLTKLLNQLSSSNKCLEELTIQVNHDICDPEAMLPYWNELIDMLLDRVRFPNLRKVDIKLGSYGKDEQDLLIVLEKHAVKSRVESDSALNVSLHLAKVTEDLQSFYPQLLI
;
A
#
# COMPACT_ATOMS: atom_id res chain seq x y z
N MET A 1 16.97 37.78 -5.35
CA MET A 1 15.50 37.59 -5.36
C MET A 1 15.21 36.19 -4.85
N CYS A 2 14.66 36.03 -3.64
CA CYS A 2 14.24 34.71 -3.15
C CYS A 2 12.96 34.33 -3.89
N LYS A 3 13.01 33.34 -4.78
CA LYS A 3 11.80 32.70 -5.30
C LYS A 3 11.15 31.99 -4.11
N GLY A 4 9.93 32.39 -3.75
CA GLY A 4 9.18 31.72 -2.68
C GLY A 4 8.89 30.27 -3.08
N ARG A 5 9.11 29.32 -2.17
CA ARG A 5 8.75 27.91 -2.38
C ARG A 5 7.24 27.74 -2.29
N ILE A 6 6.72 26.74 -2.99
CA ILE A 6 5.32 26.36 -2.93
C ILE A 6 5.12 25.48 -1.68
N CYS A 7 4.06 25.73 -0.92
CA CYS A 7 3.63 24.91 0.21
C CYS A 7 2.34 24.15 -0.15
N PRO A 8 2.40 23.11 -1.01
CA PRO A 8 1.22 22.33 -1.32
C PRO A 8 0.84 21.48 -0.11
N GLN A 9 -0.45 21.46 0.23
CA GLN A 9 -0.97 20.52 1.24
C GLN A 9 -1.10 19.10 0.70
N SER A 10 -1.14 18.94 -0.63
CA SER A 10 -1.28 17.67 -1.31
C SER A 10 -0.34 17.61 -2.51
N LEU A 11 0.35 16.48 -2.67
CA LEU A 11 1.24 16.21 -3.78
C LEU A 11 0.87 14.87 -4.41
N LYS A 12 0.84 14.82 -5.75
CA LYS A 12 0.60 13.61 -6.54
C LYS A 12 1.78 13.41 -7.48
N LEU A 13 2.37 12.23 -7.47
CA LEU A 13 3.58 11.92 -8.24
C LEU A 13 3.48 10.53 -8.88
N PRO A 14 3.19 10.44 -10.19
CA PRO A 14 3.41 9.25 -10.99
C PRO A 14 4.90 9.19 -11.40
N VAL A 15 5.75 8.53 -10.62
CA VAL A 15 7.22 8.64 -10.77
C VAL A 15 7.72 8.06 -12.10
N SER A 16 7.07 7.03 -12.60
CA SER A 16 7.37 6.39 -13.90
C SER A 16 7.30 7.35 -15.09
N THR A 17 6.42 8.35 -15.03
CA THR A 17 6.30 9.34 -16.11
C THR A 17 7.40 10.40 -16.09
N LEU A 18 8.11 10.52 -14.97
CA LEU A 18 9.05 11.61 -14.71
C LEU A 18 10.52 11.18 -14.84
N LEU A 19 10.81 9.88 -14.75
CA LEU A 19 12.17 9.37 -14.79
C LEU A 19 12.43 8.65 -16.12
N PRO A 20 13.16 9.25 -17.08
CA PRO A 20 13.74 8.47 -18.16
C PRO A 20 14.70 7.43 -17.57
N ASP A 21 14.69 6.20 -18.11
CA ASP A 21 15.43 5.06 -17.56
C ASP A 21 16.95 5.30 -17.39
N ASP A 22 17.49 6.31 -18.08
CA ASP A 22 18.92 6.52 -18.31
C ASP A 22 19.58 7.74 -17.61
N GLU A 23 18.89 8.53 -16.78
CA GLU A 23 19.53 9.72 -16.15
C GLU A 23 19.60 9.70 -14.62
N ASP A 24 20.70 10.27 -14.08
CA ASP A 24 20.97 10.58 -12.67
C ASP A 24 20.02 11.67 -12.14
N PHE A 25 18.72 11.48 -12.32
CA PHE A 25 17.71 12.47 -11.99
C PHE A 25 17.34 12.37 -10.50
N ASP A 26 17.92 13.26 -9.68
CA ASP A 26 17.56 13.40 -8.25
C ASP A 26 16.24 14.18 -8.11
N LEU A 27 15.12 13.52 -8.42
CA LEU A 27 13.78 14.09 -8.27
C LEU A 27 13.54 14.66 -6.85
N PRO A 28 13.93 13.98 -5.75
CA PRO A 28 13.80 14.54 -4.41
C PRO A 28 14.51 15.90 -4.24
N GLU A 29 15.74 16.05 -4.73
CA GLU A 29 16.48 17.31 -4.67
C GLU A 29 15.73 18.42 -5.43
N ILE A 30 15.34 18.15 -6.68
CA ILE A 30 14.60 19.11 -7.53
C ILE A 30 13.27 19.51 -6.89
N LEU A 31 12.51 18.55 -6.36
CA LEU A 31 11.26 18.83 -5.66
C LEU A 31 11.52 19.71 -4.43
N SER A 32 12.60 19.48 -3.69
CA SER A 32 12.91 20.26 -2.48
C SER A 32 13.26 21.73 -2.78
N GLU A 33 13.74 22.04 -3.99
CA GLU A 33 13.99 23.41 -4.42
C GLU A 33 12.70 24.20 -4.67
N ILE A 34 11.65 23.50 -5.11
CA ILE A 34 10.39 24.10 -5.59
C ILE A 34 9.30 24.01 -4.52
N ILE A 35 9.29 22.92 -3.76
CA ILE A 35 8.23 22.49 -2.86
C ILE A 35 8.80 22.26 -1.46
N GLU A 36 8.10 22.75 -0.45
CA GLU A 36 8.37 22.38 0.94
C GLU A 36 7.81 20.99 1.25
N ILE A 37 8.57 19.94 0.88
CA ILE A 37 8.15 18.53 0.98
C ILE A 37 7.72 18.15 2.41
N ASN A 38 8.44 18.69 3.41
CA ASN A 38 8.17 18.49 4.83
C ASN A 38 6.88 19.16 5.35
N LYS A 39 6.09 19.81 4.49
CA LYS A 39 4.76 20.35 4.82
C LYS A 39 3.62 19.61 4.11
N ILE A 40 3.95 18.62 3.28
CA ILE A 40 2.95 17.81 2.59
C ILE A 40 2.18 17.00 3.62
N LYS A 41 0.85 17.13 3.59
CA LYS A 41 -0.08 16.37 4.43
C LYS A 41 -0.69 15.18 3.71
N ARG A 42 -0.79 15.24 2.38
CA ARG A 42 -1.40 14.20 1.56
C ARG A 42 -0.49 13.84 0.40
N LEU A 43 -0.04 12.60 0.33
CA LEU A 43 0.89 12.13 -0.69
C LEU A 43 0.26 10.95 -1.44
N PHE A 44 0.21 11.07 -2.77
CA PHE A 44 -0.26 10.03 -3.67
C PHE A 44 0.87 9.68 -4.62
N VAL A 45 1.39 8.47 -4.51
CA VAL A 45 2.65 8.09 -5.14
C VAL A 45 2.59 6.69 -5.73
N SER A 46 3.13 6.54 -6.94
CA SER A 46 3.29 5.25 -7.62
C SER A 46 4.69 5.12 -8.20
N ALA A 47 5.29 3.93 -8.04
CA ALA A 47 6.65 3.64 -8.48
C ALA A 47 6.74 2.94 -9.85
N GLU A 48 5.60 2.76 -10.54
CA GLU A 48 5.36 1.85 -11.67
C GLU A 48 6.62 1.16 -12.24
N TYR A 49 6.74 -0.15 -11.98
CA TYR A 49 7.67 -1.09 -12.61
C TYR A 49 9.18 -0.88 -12.41
N THR A 50 9.64 0.10 -11.61
CA THR A 50 11.10 0.32 -11.41
C THR A 50 11.52 0.37 -9.94
N ILE A 51 12.66 -0.27 -9.64
CA ILE A 51 13.32 -0.19 -8.31
C ILE A 51 13.75 1.25 -8.01
N LYS A 52 14.27 1.98 -9.02
CA LYS A 52 14.67 3.38 -8.88
C LYS A 52 13.48 4.27 -8.50
N GLY A 53 12.33 4.11 -9.16
CA GLY A 53 11.11 4.84 -8.82
C GLY A 53 10.71 4.60 -7.37
N HIS A 54 10.81 3.36 -6.91
CA HIS A 54 10.53 2.99 -5.52
C HIS A 54 11.50 3.69 -4.53
N GLN A 55 12.80 3.75 -4.84
CA GLN A 55 13.79 4.46 -4.02
C GLN A 55 13.52 5.97 -3.93
N VAL A 56 13.12 6.58 -5.04
CA VAL A 56 12.71 8.00 -5.07
C VAL A 56 11.51 8.23 -4.16
N LEU A 57 10.51 7.34 -4.19
CA LEU A 57 9.37 7.42 -3.28
C LEU A 57 9.77 7.33 -1.81
N TRP A 58 10.69 6.44 -1.47
CA TRP A 58 11.19 6.33 -0.09
C TRP A 58 11.78 7.64 0.41
N SER A 59 12.61 8.31 -0.39
CA SER A 59 13.20 9.60 -0.03
C SER A 59 12.13 10.68 0.21
N ILE A 60 11.11 10.72 -0.64
CA ILE A 60 10.00 11.68 -0.50
C ILE A 60 9.18 11.40 0.76
N ILE A 61 8.84 10.13 1.01
CA ILE A 61 8.10 9.71 2.21
C ILE A 61 8.88 10.05 3.48
N GLN A 62 10.19 9.76 3.51
CA GLN A 62 11.05 10.07 4.65
C GLN A 62 11.02 11.57 5.01
N GLN A 63 11.02 12.44 4.00
CA GLN A 63 10.98 13.90 4.20
C GLN A 63 9.63 14.42 4.73
N CYS A 64 8.53 13.70 4.53
CA CYS A 64 7.20 14.09 5.00
C CYS A 64 6.69 13.29 6.22
N THR A 65 7.52 12.41 6.81
CA THR A 65 7.16 11.52 7.93
C THR A 65 6.36 12.19 9.05
N ASN A 66 6.76 13.40 9.47
CA ASN A 66 6.11 14.09 10.59
C ASN A 66 4.79 14.79 10.23
N THR A 67 4.55 15.10 8.96
CA THR A 67 3.40 15.91 8.52
C THR A 67 2.36 15.11 7.75
N LEU A 68 2.71 13.91 7.29
CA LEU A 68 1.84 13.12 6.44
C LEU A 68 0.63 12.60 7.22
N GLU A 69 -0.56 13.04 6.82
CA GLU A 69 -1.86 12.63 7.37
C GLU A 69 -2.56 11.61 6.46
N GLU A 70 -2.29 11.64 5.15
CA GLU A 70 -2.85 10.72 4.17
C GLU A 70 -1.76 10.25 3.19
N LEU A 71 -1.66 8.94 3.01
CA LEU A 71 -0.73 8.32 2.07
C LEU A 71 -1.47 7.28 1.23
N VAL A 72 -1.42 7.48 -0.09
CA VAL A 72 -1.73 6.44 -1.07
C VAL A 72 -0.40 6.01 -1.68
N PHE A 73 0.05 4.82 -1.29
CA PHE A 73 1.34 4.26 -1.67
C PHE A 73 1.13 3.03 -2.54
N ASP A 74 1.51 3.15 -3.80
CA ASP A 74 1.44 2.08 -4.78
C ASP A 74 2.86 1.69 -5.23
N PRO A 75 3.53 0.85 -4.43
CA PRO A 75 4.87 0.45 -4.75
C PRO A 75 4.93 -0.58 -5.88
N PHE A 76 6.07 -0.60 -6.55
CA PHE A 76 6.46 -1.76 -7.34
C PHE A 76 6.97 -2.86 -6.41
N TYR A 77 6.36 -4.04 -6.48
CA TYR A 77 6.76 -5.20 -5.69
C TYR A 77 7.75 -6.06 -6.46
N ALA A 78 8.98 -6.06 -5.97
CA ALA A 78 9.96 -7.09 -6.26
C ALA A 78 10.52 -7.60 -4.93
N PRO A 79 10.88 -8.89 -4.80
CA PRO A 79 11.45 -9.47 -3.59
C PRO A 79 12.59 -8.62 -3.00
N GLU A 80 13.47 -8.11 -3.88
CA GLU A 80 14.64 -7.32 -3.52
C GLU A 80 14.28 -5.98 -2.86
N VAL A 81 13.09 -5.46 -3.14
CA VAL A 81 12.60 -4.19 -2.63
C VAL A 81 12.08 -4.34 -1.20
N ALA A 82 11.36 -5.44 -0.91
CA ALA A 82 10.78 -5.70 0.40
C ALA A 82 11.83 -5.81 1.51
N ASP A 83 12.97 -6.46 1.22
CA ASP A 83 14.04 -6.66 2.19
C ASP A 83 14.93 -5.42 2.38
N ARG A 84 15.00 -4.54 1.38
CA ARG A 84 15.88 -3.36 1.37
C ARG A 84 15.17 -2.05 1.71
N GLU A 85 13.91 -2.11 2.11
CA GLU A 85 13.12 -0.93 2.44
C GLU A 85 13.77 -0.13 3.60
N PRO A 86 14.21 1.12 3.34
CA PRO A 86 14.85 2.00 4.31
C PRO A 86 13.85 2.92 5.03
N VAL A 87 12.56 2.88 4.65
CA VAL A 87 11.54 3.71 5.29
C VAL A 87 11.26 3.13 6.67
N ASP A 88 11.50 3.96 7.69
CA ASP A 88 11.04 3.67 9.04
C ASP A 88 9.59 4.17 9.16
N TRP A 89 8.64 3.25 8.98
CA TRP A 89 7.23 3.55 9.01
C TRP A 89 6.77 3.98 10.41
N SER A 90 7.54 3.70 11.46
CA SER A 90 7.22 4.16 12.81
C SER A 90 7.32 5.68 12.96
N LEU A 91 7.96 6.38 12.02
CA LEU A 91 8.05 7.85 12.06
C LEU A 91 6.77 8.55 11.57
N LEU A 92 5.86 7.84 10.90
CA LEU A 92 4.61 8.37 10.35
C LEU A 92 3.53 8.55 11.43
N THR A 93 3.85 9.25 12.51
CA THR A 93 2.99 9.38 13.71
C THR A 93 1.69 10.17 13.47
N SER A 94 1.66 11.02 12.44
CA SER A 94 0.50 11.84 12.04
C SER A 94 -0.43 11.14 11.05
N LEU A 95 -0.07 9.96 10.53
CA LEU A 95 -0.80 9.29 9.46
C LEU A 95 -2.17 8.81 9.95
N ARG A 96 -3.24 9.25 9.28
CA ARG A 96 -4.64 8.94 9.59
C ARG A 96 -5.28 8.06 8.52
N VAL A 97 -4.88 8.22 7.27
CA VAL A 97 -5.40 7.46 6.13
C VAL A 97 -4.23 6.81 5.39
N PHE A 98 -4.25 5.49 5.29
CA PHE A 98 -3.26 4.74 4.52
C PHE A 98 -3.95 3.88 3.49
N SER A 99 -3.53 3.99 2.24
CA SER A 99 -3.97 3.11 1.16
C SER A 99 -2.76 2.52 0.47
N THR A 100 -2.79 1.22 0.23
CA THR A 100 -1.75 0.55 -0.54
C THR A 100 -2.33 -0.57 -1.39
N ARG A 101 -1.56 -0.98 -2.39
CA ARG A 101 -1.84 -2.13 -3.24
C ARG A 101 -0.74 -3.13 -3.03
N ILE A 102 -1.03 -4.42 -2.96
CA ILE A 102 -0.06 -5.52 -3.01
C ILE A 102 -0.40 -6.43 -4.19
N GLU A 103 0.62 -7.00 -4.81
CA GLU A 103 0.46 -7.99 -5.87
C GLU A 103 0.86 -9.37 -5.35
N VAL A 104 0.07 -10.39 -5.67
CA VAL A 104 0.27 -11.78 -5.25
C VAL A 104 0.26 -12.65 -6.49
N TYR A 105 1.45 -13.12 -6.86
CA TYR A 105 1.66 -13.96 -8.04
C TYR A 105 1.86 -15.41 -7.59
N SER A 106 1.17 -16.35 -8.21
CA SER A 106 1.55 -17.77 -8.15
C SER A 106 1.97 -18.20 -9.55
N ASP A 107 3.24 -18.54 -9.75
CA ASP A 107 3.65 -19.15 -11.00
C ASP A 107 3.35 -20.66 -10.97
N PRO A 108 2.39 -21.16 -11.76
CA PRO A 108 2.06 -22.60 -11.79
C PRO A 108 3.22 -23.46 -12.30
N ASN A 109 4.20 -22.87 -13.00
CA ASN A 109 5.37 -23.59 -13.52
C ASN A 109 6.56 -23.57 -12.54
N THR A 110 6.48 -22.78 -11.46
CA THR A 110 7.49 -22.83 -10.39
C THR A 110 7.18 -24.03 -9.51
N VAL A 111 7.66 -25.22 -9.91
CA VAL A 111 7.52 -26.51 -9.20
C VAL A 111 8.27 -26.54 -7.86
N LEU A 112 8.93 -25.44 -7.48
CA LEU A 112 9.68 -25.33 -6.25
C LEU A 112 8.77 -24.84 -5.12
N TRP A 113 7.97 -25.77 -4.59
CA TRP A 113 7.26 -25.62 -3.31
C TRP A 113 8.21 -25.30 -2.12
N ASP A 114 9.53 -25.38 -2.31
CA ASP A 114 10.56 -25.02 -1.32
C ASP A 114 11.01 -23.56 -1.36
N VAL A 115 10.66 -22.76 -2.38
CA VAL A 115 10.88 -21.31 -2.35
C VAL A 115 9.54 -20.64 -2.03
N MET A 116 9.31 -20.39 -0.74
CA MET A 116 8.17 -19.65 -0.17
C MET A 116 8.14 -18.15 -0.59
N GLU A 117 8.50 -17.86 -1.83
CA GLU A 117 8.66 -16.54 -2.43
C GLU A 117 7.37 -15.84 -2.93
N PRO A 118 6.20 -16.48 -3.14
CA PRO A 118 5.05 -15.75 -3.70
C PRO A 118 4.40 -14.76 -2.70
N PHE A 119 4.89 -14.68 -1.46
CA PHE A 119 4.25 -13.94 -0.37
C PHE A 119 5.07 -12.78 0.19
N TYR A 120 6.09 -12.32 -0.56
CA TYR A 120 6.89 -11.16 -0.17
C TYR A 120 6.03 -9.91 0.06
N SER A 121 5.00 -9.70 -0.75
CA SER A 121 4.10 -8.54 -0.63
C SER A 121 3.30 -8.57 0.69
N PHE A 122 2.81 -9.74 1.11
CA PHE A 122 2.14 -9.88 2.42
C PHE A 122 3.13 -9.69 3.57
N ARG A 123 4.32 -10.30 3.49
CA ARG A 123 5.36 -10.13 4.51
C ARG A 123 5.77 -8.66 4.66
N TRP A 124 5.93 -7.95 3.54
CA TRP A 124 6.20 -6.52 3.53
C TRP A 124 5.06 -5.74 4.20
N LEU A 125 3.81 -5.99 3.82
CA LEU A 125 2.65 -5.31 4.39
C LEU A 125 2.55 -5.54 5.90
N THR A 126 2.73 -6.77 6.35
CA THR A 126 2.74 -7.14 7.78
C THR A 126 3.88 -6.44 8.53
N LYS A 127 5.08 -6.37 7.95
CA LYS A 127 6.23 -5.64 8.53
C LYS A 127 5.92 -4.14 8.65
N LEU A 128 5.37 -3.54 7.60
CA LEU A 128 4.96 -2.13 7.56
C LEU A 128 3.91 -1.83 8.64
N LEU A 129 2.84 -2.63 8.71
CA LEU A 129 1.76 -2.44 9.69
C LEU A 129 2.23 -2.66 11.13
N ASN A 130 3.17 -3.59 11.35
CA ASN A 130 3.82 -3.76 12.65
C ASN A 130 4.62 -2.51 13.05
N GLN A 131 5.36 -1.90 12.13
CA GLN A 131 6.07 -0.66 12.41
C GLN A 131 5.10 0.50 12.67
N LEU A 132 4.07 0.67 11.84
CA LEU A 132 3.05 1.70 12.04
C LEU A 132 2.38 1.55 13.41
N SER A 133 1.90 0.36 13.77
CA SER A 133 1.20 0.13 15.06
C SER A 133 2.05 0.38 16.30
N SER A 134 3.38 0.34 16.17
CA SER A 134 4.30 0.56 17.29
C SER A 134 4.27 2.00 17.83
N SER A 135 4.01 2.99 16.97
CA SER A 135 4.13 4.42 17.29
C SER A 135 2.94 5.25 16.80
N ASN A 136 2.32 4.89 15.68
CA ASN A 136 1.16 5.57 15.15
C ASN A 136 -0.09 5.11 15.92
N LYS A 137 -0.74 6.07 16.60
CA LYS A 137 -2.05 5.88 17.23
C LYS A 137 -3.14 6.69 16.53
N CYS A 138 -2.85 7.29 15.39
CA CYS A 138 -3.73 8.19 14.64
C CYS A 138 -4.42 7.53 13.44
N LEU A 139 -4.00 6.33 13.03
CA LEU A 139 -4.55 5.64 11.87
C LEU A 139 -6.05 5.38 12.08
N GLU A 140 -6.86 5.97 11.20
CA GLU A 140 -8.32 5.91 11.20
C GLU A 140 -8.85 5.03 10.07
N GLU A 141 -8.20 5.06 8.91
CA GLU A 141 -8.66 4.38 7.68
C GLU A 141 -7.50 3.66 7.00
N LEU A 142 -7.73 2.38 6.68
CA LEU A 142 -6.80 1.55 5.94
C LEU A 142 -7.50 0.98 4.71
N THR A 143 -6.89 1.15 3.53
CA THR A 143 -7.34 0.49 2.30
C THR A 143 -6.22 -0.39 1.77
N ILE A 144 -6.51 -1.66 1.52
CA ILE A 144 -5.56 -2.61 0.93
C ILE A 144 -6.19 -3.17 -0.34
N GLN A 145 -5.58 -2.94 -1.49
CA GLN A 145 -5.89 -3.69 -2.70
C GLN A 145 -4.94 -4.86 -2.83
N VAL A 146 -5.46 -6.07 -3.01
CA VAL A 146 -4.67 -7.26 -3.27
C VAL A 146 -5.03 -7.73 -4.66
N ASN A 147 -4.08 -7.64 -5.57
CA ASN A 147 -4.24 -8.14 -6.93
C ASN A 147 -3.63 -9.53 -7.02
N HIS A 148 -4.45 -10.48 -7.44
CA HIS A 148 -4.09 -11.88 -7.59
C HIS A 148 -3.90 -12.23 -9.05
N ASP A 149 -2.73 -12.79 -9.35
CA ASP A 149 -2.49 -13.56 -10.56
C ASP A 149 -2.21 -15.00 -10.13
N ILE A 150 -3.28 -15.71 -9.75
CA ILE A 150 -3.18 -17.09 -9.28
C ILE A 150 -3.97 -18.01 -10.21
N CYS A 151 -3.31 -19.08 -10.65
CA CYS A 151 -3.89 -20.14 -11.47
C CYS A 151 -4.64 -21.22 -10.67
N ASP A 152 -4.66 -21.14 -9.34
CA ASP A 152 -5.26 -22.13 -8.44
C ASP A 152 -6.19 -21.44 -7.42
N PRO A 153 -7.52 -21.59 -7.54
CA PRO A 153 -8.48 -20.98 -6.62
C PRO A 153 -8.39 -21.52 -5.19
N GLU A 154 -7.73 -22.66 -4.95
CA GLU A 154 -7.42 -23.15 -3.59
C GLU A 154 -6.18 -22.50 -2.99
N ALA A 155 -5.40 -21.72 -3.77
CA ALA A 155 -4.23 -21.01 -3.28
C ALA A 155 -4.66 -19.97 -2.24
N MET A 156 -4.51 -20.40 -0.99
CA MET A 156 -4.85 -19.64 0.20
C MET A 156 -4.22 -18.24 0.15
N LEU A 157 -4.91 -17.26 0.74
CA LEU A 157 -4.31 -15.99 1.12
C LEU A 157 -3.45 -16.24 2.37
N PRO A 158 -2.15 -16.58 2.27
CA PRO A 158 -1.40 -16.84 3.48
C PRO A 158 -1.27 -15.54 4.26
N TYR A 159 -1.13 -15.67 5.58
CA TYR A 159 -1.07 -14.53 6.49
C TYR A 159 -2.35 -13.69 6.53
N TRP A 160 -3.42 -14.05 5.81
CA TRP A 160 -4.67 -13.29 5.87
C TRP A 160 -5.25 -13.27 7.27
N ASN A 161 -5.27 -14.42 7.95
CA ASN A 161 -5.70 -14.47 9.34
C ASN A 161 -4.82 -13.59 10.24
N GLU A 162 -3.50 -13.63 10.07
CA GLU A 162 -2.57 -12.78 10.83
C GLU A 162 -2.82 -11.29 10.58
N LEU A 163 -3.03 -10.91 9.32
CA LEU A 163 -3.37 -9.55 8.92
C LEU A 163 -4.68 -9.10 9.58
N ILE A 164 -5.74 -9.90 9.49
CA ILE A 164 -7.04 -9.60 10.11
C ILE A 164 -6.88 -9.50 11.63
N ASP A 165 -6.26 -10.47 12.28
CA ASP A 165 -6.04 -10.49 13.72
C ASP A 165 -5.27 -9.23 14.18
N MET A 166 -4.27 -8.79 13.40
CA MET A 166 -3.53 -7.55 13.66
C MET A 166 -4.41 -6.30 13.50
N LEU A 167 -5.27 -6.25 12.50
CA LEU A 167 -6.16 -5.10 12.24
C LEU A 167 -7.30 -5.01 13.24
N LEU A 168 -7.73 -6.14 13.82
CA LEU A 168 -8.72 -6.19 14.89
C LEU A 168 -8.15 -5.82 16.27
N ASP A 169 -6.82 -5.85 16.45
CA ASP A 169 -6.16 -5.51 17.71
C ASP A 169 -6.24 -4.00 18.00
N ARG A 170 -7.13 -3.64 18.94
CA ARG A 170 -7.36 -2.25 19.38
C ARG A 170 -6.22 -1.66 20.19
N VAL A 171 -5.32 -2.47 20.75
CA VAL A 171 -4.12 -1.97 21.42
C VAL A 171 -3.13 -1.46 20.38
N ARG A 172 -3.03 -2.17 19.26
CA ARG A 172 -2.22 -1.75 18.11
C ARG A 172 -2.81 -0.53 17.42
N PHE A 173 -4.09 -0.61 17.04
CA PHE A 173 -4.79 0.42 16.27
C PHE A 173 -6.05 0.93 16.98
N PRO A 174 -5.90 1.77 18.03
CA PRO A 174 -7.03 2.20 18.85
C PRO A 174 -8.06 3.07 18.12
N ASN A 175 -7.64 3.80 17.07
CA ASN A 175 -8.48 4.76 16.35
C ASN A 175 -8.92 4.25 14.96
N LEU A 176 -8.51 3.04 14.56
CA LEU A 176 -8.86 2.48 13.26
C LEU A 176 -10.36 2.20 13.22
N ARG A 177 -11.10 2.92 12.39
CA ARG A 177 -12.56 2.80 12.28
C ARG A 177 -13.00 2.17 10.96
N LYS A 178 -12.11 2.16 9.95
CA LYS A 178 -12.42 1.64 8.62
C LYS A 178 -11.24 0.85 8.07
N VAL A 179 -11.53 -0.38 7.66
CA VAL A 179 -10.62 -1.24 6.90
C VAL A 179 -11.36 -1.64 5.63
N ASP A 180 -10.82 -1.24 4.49
CA ASP A 180 -11.35 -1.60 3.18
C ASP A 180 -10.37 -2.51 2.47
N ILE A 181 -10.76 -3.75 2.19
CA ILE A 181 -9.94 -4.69 1.45
C ILE A 181 -10.59 -4.97 0.10
N LYS A 182 -9.82 -4.77 -0.97
CA LYS A 182 -10.23 -4.96 -2.35
C LYS A 182 -9.44 -6.11 -2.93
N LEU A 183 -10.09 -7.20 -3.32
CA LEU A 183 -9.40 -8.30 -4.02
C LEU A 183 -9.69 -8.20 -5.51
N GLY A 184 -8.64 -8.12 -6.32
CA GLY A 184 -8.74 -8.22 -7.77
C GLY A 184 -8.09 -9.48 -8.32
N SER A 185 -8.57 -9.98 -9.45
CA SER A 185 -7.93 -11.05 -10.22
C SER A 185 -7.55 -10.56 -11.61
N TYR A 186 -6.38 -10.97 -12.10
CA TYR A 186 -6.07 -10.91 -13.53
C TYR A 186 -6.70 -12.07 -14.32
N GLY A 187 -7.12 -13.14 -13.63
CA GLY A 187 -7.77 -14.32 -14.19
C GLY A 187 -9.29 -14.21 -14.36
N LYS A 188 -9.92 -15.26 -14.91
CA LYS A 188 -11.37 -15.29 -15.20
C LYS A 188 -12.24 -15.78 -14.02
N ASP A 189 -11.65 -16.17 -12.91
CA ASP A 189 -12.34 -16.87 -11.82
C ASP A 189 -12.72 -15.92 -10.66
N GLU A 190 -13.43 -14.84 -10.99
CA GLU A 190 -13.99 -13.90 -10.00
C GLU A 190 -14.92 -14.58 -8.98
N GLN A 191 -15.63 -15.64 -9.39
CA GLN A 191 -16.57 -16.37 -8.53
C GLN A 191 -15.88 -17.10 -7.38
N ASP A 192 -14.72 -17.70 -7.64
CA ASP A 192 -13.98 -18.43 -6.61
C ASP A 192 -13.40 -17.47 -5.58
N LEU A 193 -12.90 -16.32 -6.02
CA LEU A 193 -12.50 -15.24 -5.12
C LEU A 193 -13.67 -14.78 -4.25
N LEU A 194 -14.87 -14.63 -4.79
CA LEU A 194 -16.05 -14.25 -4.00
C LEU A 194 -16.35 -15.27 -2.88
N ILE A 195 -16.19 -16.57 -3.14
CA ILE A 195 -16.39 -17.61 -2.11
C ILE A 195 -15.34 -17.49 -1.00
N VAL A 196 -14.07 -17.30 -1.36
CA VAL A 196 -12.97 -17.08 -0.40
C VAL A 196 -13.22 -15.82 0.42
N LEU A 197 -13.64 -14.74 -0.25
CA LEU A 197 -14.00 -13.47 0.35
C LEU A 197 -15.11 -13.61 1.37
N GLU A 198 -16.22 -14.27 1.02
CA GLU A 198 -17.35 -14.46 1.92
C GLU A 198 -16.95 -15.23 3.17
N LYS A 199 -16.14 -16.30 3.01
CA LYS A 199 -15.64 -17.09 4.13
C LYS A 199 -14.82 -16.24 5.11
N HIS A 200 -13.98 -15.35 4.61
CA HIS A 200 -13.17 -14.46 5.45
C HIS A 200 -13.97 -13.27 6.02
N ALA A 201 -14.90 -12.71 5.24
CA ALA A 201 -15.77 -11.61 5.70
C ALA A 201 -16.63 -12.01 6.89
N VAL A 202 -17.15 -13.25 6.89
CA VAL A 202 -17.96 -13.76 8.01
C VAL A 202 -17.14 -13.79 9.29
N LYS A 203 -15.90 -14.30 9.25
CA LYS A 203 -14.99 -14.29 10.42
C LYS A 203 -14.77 -12.87 10.92
N SER A 204 -14.39 -11.95 10.03
CA SER A 204 -14.11 -10.56 10.41
C SER A 204 -15.32 -9.85 11.02
N ARG A 205 -16.54 -10.09 10.51
CA ARG A 205 -17.77 -9.46 11.04
C ARG A 205 -18.18 -9.98 12.42
N VAL A 206 -17.92 -11.26 12.69
CA VAL A 206 -18.23 -11.87 14.00
C VAL A 206 -17.24 -11.39 15.05
N GLU A 207 -15.98 -11.19 14.67
CA GLU A 207 -14.91 -10.81 15.59
C GLU A 207 -14.73 -9.28 15.71
N SER A 208 -15.20 -8.50 14.74
CA SER A 208 -15.13 -7.05 14.80
C SER A 208 -16.06 -6.50 15.86
N ASP A 209 -15.50 -5.73 16.79
CA ASP A 209 -16.28 -4.80 17.59
C ASP A 209 -17.12 -3.88 16.67
N SER A 210 -18.32 -3.55 17.10
CA SER A 210 -19.27 -2.63 16.44
C SER A 210 -18.66 -1.30 15.96
N ALA A 211 -17.50 -0.90 16.50
CA ALA A 211 -16.77 0.29 16.13
C ALA A 211 -15.86 0.15 14.89
N LEU A 212 -15.51 -1.06 14.43
CA LEU A 212 -14.72 -1.26 13.21
C LEU A 212 -15.62 -1.57 12.02
N ASN A 213 -15.58 -0.75 10.98
CA ASN A 213 -16.17 -1.09 9.70
C ASN A 213 -15.13 -1.82 8.83
N VAL A 214 -15.28 -3.13 8.68
CA VAL A 214 -14.50 -3.95 7.75
C VAL A 214 -15.34 -4.19 6.50
N SER A 215 -14.91 -3.61 5.38
CA SER A 215 -15.50 -3.84 4.07
C SER A 215 -14.56 -4.64 3.19
N LEU A 216 -15.16 -5.51 2.38
CA LEU A 216 -14.45 -6.45 1.56
C LEU A 216 -15.14 -6.50 0.19
N HIS A 217 -14.40 -6.18 -0.85
CA HIS A 217 -14.94 -6.01 -2.20
C HIS A 217 -14.14 -6.81 -3.21
N LEU A 218 -14.83 -7.30 -4.23
CA LEU A 218 -14.19 -7.71 -5.47
C LEU A 218 -13.88 -6.44 -6.28
N ALA A 219 -12.65 -6.34 -6.75
CA ALA A 219 -12.16 -5.24 -7.56
C ALA A 219 -11.77 -5.74 -8.95
N LYS A 220 -12.06 -4.94 -9.97
CA LYS A 220 -11.51 -5.17 -11.30
C LYS A 220 -10.14 -4.53 -11.34
N VAL A 221 -9.10 -5.34 -11.58
CA VAL A 221 -7.71 -4.87 -11.48
C VAL A 221 -7.43 -3.63 -12.35
N THR A 222 -8.05 -3.54 -13.53
CA THR A 222 -7.85 -2.41 -14.46
C THR A 222 -8.75 -1.20 -14.20
N GLU A 223 -9.96 -1.39 -13.67
CA GLU A 223 -10.90 -0.29 -13.41
C GLU A 223 -10.67 0.31 -12.01
N ASP A 224 -10.30 -0.48 -11.01
CA ASP A 224 -10.16 -0.01 -9.63
C ASP A 224 -8.83 0.66 -9.32
N LEU A 225 -7.85 0.61 -10.23
CA LEU A 225 -6.74 1.57 -10.21
C LEU A 225 -7.27 3.00 -10.29
N GLN A 226 -8.39 3.25 -10.97
CA GLN A 226 -9.02 4.58 -10.96
C GLN A 226 -9.53 4.98 -9.57
N SER A 227 -9.83 4.02 -8.67
CA SER A 227 -10.23 4.32 -7.29
C SER A 227 -9.06 4.73 -6.41
N PHE A 228 -7.84 4.24 -6.70
CA PHE A 228 -6.59 4.72 -6.10
C PHE A 228 -6.14 6.06 -6.72
N TYR A 229 -6.51 6.28 -7.98
CA TYR A 229 -6.15 7.47 -8.75
C TYR A 229 -7.37 8.18 -9.36
N PRO A 230 -8.35 8.66 -8.58
CA PRO A 230 -9.62 9.19 -9.11
C PRO A 230 -9.47 10.47 -9.94
N GLN A 231 -8.25 10.97 -10.12
CA GLN A 231 -7.95 12.24 -10.78
C GLN A 231 -6.75 12.15 -11.75
N LEU A 232 -6.28 10.95 -12.11
CA LEU A 232 -5.33 10.80 -13.24
C LEU A 232 -6.04 10.83 -14.62
N LEU A 233 -7.36 11.04 -14.63
CA LEU A 233 -8.13 11.41 -15.81
C LEU A 233 -8.14 12.94 -15.94
N ILE A 234 -7.07 13.51 -16.51
CA ILE A 234 -7.07 14.85 -17.12
C ILE A 234 -6.63 14.68 -18.57
#